data_AF-A0A969NB97-F1
#
_entry.id   AF-A0A969NB97-F1
#
_cell.length_a   1.000
_cell.length_b   1.000
_cell.length_c   1.000
_cell.angle_alpha   90.00
_cell.angle_beta   90.00
_cell.angle_gamma   90.00
#
_symmetry.space_group_name_H-M   'P 1'
#
loop_
_entity.id
_entity.type
_entity.pdbx_description
1 polymer ?
#
loop_
_entity_poly.entity_id
_entity_poly.type
_entity_poly.pdbx_seq_one_letter_code
_entity_poly.pdbx_strand_id
1 'polypeptide(L)' 'MKKIPSLTPELLTESVVDLSISDRLRQFLEIVGFDNLKDLLLAYSAPELLNLKGFDYHCLTEIYWMLEEGGCEDILRE' A
#
# COMPACT_ATOMS: atom_id res chain seq x y z
N MET A 1 -16.97 0.99 -24.41
CA MET A 1 -15.61 1.35 -23.94
C MET A 1 -15.74 1.74 -22.48
N LYS A 2 -15.43 0.83 -21.55
CA LYS A 2 -15.40 1.17 -20.12
C LYS A 2 -14.23 2.14 -19.94
N LYS A 3 -14.51 3.36 -19.48
CA LYS A 3 -13.46 4.28 -19.02
C LYS A 3 -12.60 3.50 -18.03
N ILE A 4 -11.35 3.26 -18.39
CA ILE A 4 -10.32 2.91 -17.41
C ILE A 4 -10.33 4.11 -16.47
N PRO A 5 -10.71 3.97 -15.18
CA PRO A 5 -10.55 5.08 -14.26
C PRO A 5 -9.06 5.42 -14.33
N SER A 6 -8.73 6.68 -14.60
CA SER A 6 -7.41 7.19 -14.29
C SER A 6 -7.19 6.90 -12.81
N LEU A 7 -6.48 5.80 -12.52
CA LEU A 7 -6.10 5.39 -11.18
C LEU A 7 -5.12 6.45 -10.71
N THR A 8 -5.63 7.30 -9.84
CA THR A 8 -5.03 8.54 -9.37
C THR A 8 -4.20 8.27 -8.12
N PRO A 9 -3.26 9.16 -7.73
CA PRO A 9 -2.57 9.15 -6.44
C PRO A 9 -3.50 9.17 -5.20
N GLU A 10 -4.82 9.17 -5.41
CA GLU A 10 -5.87 9.08 -4.41
C GLU A 10 -5.81 7.75 -3.64
N LEU A 11 -5.42 6.64 -4.27
CA LEU A 11 -5.12 5.33 -3.64
C LEU A 11 -4.23 5.47 -2.39
N LEU A 12 -3.23 6.34 -2.48
CA LEU A 12 -2.24 6.52 -1.42
C LEU A 12 -2.84 7.22 -0.21
N THR A 13 -3.84 8.08 -0.44
CA THR A 13 -4.52 8.88 0.59
C THR A 13 -5.86 8.30 1.03
N GLU A 14 -6.36 7.29 0.33
CA GLU A 14 -7.57 6.56 0.66
C GLU A 14 -7.39 5.82 1.99
N SER A 15 -8.46 5.74 2.76
CA SER A 15 -8.39 5.07 4.05
C SER A 15 -8.17 3.58 3.86
N VAL A 16 -7.29 2.99 4.68
CA VAL A 16 -7.05 1.53 4.69
C VAL A 16 -8.32 0.71 4.88
N VAL A 17 -9.37 1.31 5.46
CA VAL A 17 -10.66 0.64 5.61
C VAL A 17 -11.42 0.49 4.29
N ASP A 18 -11.23 1.43 3.37
CA ASP A 18 -11.90 1.50 2.07
C ASP A 18 -11.08 0.81 0.97
N LEU A 19 -9.77 0.63 1.19
CA LEU A 19 -8.89 -0.11 0.30
C LEU A 19 -9.27 -1.59 0.20
N SER A 20 -9.28 -2.10 -1.04
CA SER A 20 -9.46 -3.53 -1.34
C SER A 20 -8.16 -4.31 -1.11
N ILE A 21 -7.76 -4.44 0.16
CA ILE A 21 -6.56 -5.16 0.62
C ILE A 21 -6.91 -6.43 1.40
N SER A 22 -5.97 -7.35 1.50
CA SER A 22 -6.08 -8.54 2.32
C SER A 22 -6.26 -8.20 3.81
N ASP A 23 -6.96 -9.09 4.53
CA ASP A 23 -7.13 -8.99 5.98
C ASP A 23 -5.78 -8.90 6.71
N ARG A 24 -4.74 -9.51 6.14
CA ARG A 24 -3.39 -9.51 6.72
C ARG A 24 -2.70 -8.17 6.60
N LEU A 25 -2.74 -7.56 5.42
CA LEU A 25 -2.19 -6.21 5.23
C LEU A 25 -2.98 -5.18 6.05
N ARG A 26 -4.31 -5.34 6.10
CA ARG A 26 -5.18 -4.51 6.95
C ARG A 26 -4.83 -4.62 8.42
N GLN A 27 -4.72 -5.84 8.94
CA GLN A 27 -4.32 -6.08 10.33
C GLN A 27 -2.95 -5.49 10.64
N PHE A 28 -1.99 -5.61 9.71
CA PHE A 28 -0.69 -4.97 9.88
C PHE A 28 -0.85 -3.45 10.02
N LEU A 29 -1.54 -2.79 9.08
CA LEU A 29 -1.75 -1.34 9.07
C LEU A 29 -2.45 -0.84 10.35
N GLU A 30 -3.44 -1.58 10.85
CA GLU A 30 -4.10 -1.31 12.13
C GLU A 30 -3.14 -1.42 13.32
N ILE A 31 -2.23 -2.41 13.32
CA ILE A 31 -1.24 -2.59 14.40
C ILE A 31 -0.21 -1.46 14.39
N VAL A 32 0.27 -1.05 13.22
CA VAL A 32 1.26 0.03 13.09
C VAL A 32 0.63 1.43 13.13
N GLY A 33 -0.69 1.52 13.04
CA GLY A 33 -1.46 2.75 13.22
C GLY A 33 -1.42 3.70 12.02
N PHE A 34 -1.36 3.16 10.79
CA PHE A 34 -1.47 3.98 9.57
C PHE A 34 -2.87 3.91 8.98
N ASP A 35 -3.44 5.07 8.72
CA ASP A 35 -4.78 5.21 8.13
C ASP A 35 -4.76 5.17 6.60
N ASN A 36 -3.60 5.30 5.96
CA ASN A 36 -3.44 5.29 4.50
C ASN A 36 -2.05 4.78 4.08
N LEU A 37 -1.88 4.40 2.81
CA LEU A 37 -0.62 3.85 2.30
C LEU A 37 0.48 4.91 2.15
N LYS A 38 0.12 6.17 1.91
CA LYS A 38 1.08 7.28 1.77
C LYS A 38 1.93 7.43 3.03
N ASP A 39 1.29 7.46 4.19
CA ASP A 39 1.98 7.67 5.46
C ASP A 39 2.88 6.48 5.81
N LEU A 40 2.46 5.25 5.47
CA LEU A 40 3.31 4.06 5.59
C LEU A 40 4.57 4.18 4.72
N LEU A 41 4.40 4.49 3.44
CA LEU A 41 5.50 4.53 2.45
C LEU A 41 6.44 5.72 2.66
N LEU A 42 5.96 6.80 3.32
CA LEU A 42 6.81 7.89 3.79
C LEU A 42 7.60 7.53 5.06
N ALA A 43 7.06 6.64 5.89
CA ALA A 43 7.68 6.23 7.15
C ALA A 43 8.69 5.09 6.98
N TYR A 44 8.50 4.22 5.98
CA TYR A 44 9.31 3.01 5.78
C TYR A 44 9.59 2.75 4.30
N SER A 45 10.84 2.41 4.01
CA SER A 45 11.23 1.81 2.73
C SER A 45 10.79 0.34 2.63
N ALA A 46 10.71 -0.19 1.41
CA ALA A 46 10.41 -1.61 1.15
C ALA A 46 11.25 -2.61 1.99
N PRO A 47 12.60 -2.47 2.10
CA PRO A 47 13.39 -3.38 2.93
C PRO A 47 13.12 -3.20 4.44
N GLU A 48 12.78 -1.99 4.90
CA GLU A 48 12.42 -1.78 6.31
C GLU A 48 11.09 -2.45 6.64
N LEU A 49 10.09 -2.35 5.76
CA LEU A 49 8.81 -3.04 5.91
C LEU A 49 8.98 -4.55 6.05
N LEU A 50 9.86 -5.18 5.25
CA LEU A 50 10.13 -6.62 5.36
C LEU A 50 10.80 -7.04 6.68
N ASN A 51 11.38 -6.09 7.43
CA ASN A 51 11.91 -6.34 8.77
C ASN A 51 10.87 -6.14 9.88
N LEU A 52 9.69 -5.59 9.56
CA LEU A 52 8.63 -5.38 10.54
C LEU A 52 7.88 -6.67 10.84
N LYS A 53 7.65 -6.92 12.13
CA LYS A 53 6.88 -8.09 12.57
C LYS A 53 5.45 -7.99 12.07
N GLY A 54 5.00 -9.02 11.36
CA GLY A 54 3.64 -9.09 10.82
C GLY A 54 3.51 -8.62 9.37
N PHE A 55 4.56 -7.97 8.84
CA PHE A 55 4.66 -7.65 7.42
C PHE A 55 5.51 -8.70 6.72
N ASP A 56 5.06 -9.19 5.58
CA ASP A 56 5.78 -10.20 4.81
C ASP A 56 5.78 -9.90 3.31
N TYR A 57 6.40 -10.81 2.55
CA TYR A 57 6.51 -10.65 1.10
C TYR A 57 5.15 -10.59 0.40
N HIS A 58 4.11 -11.24 0.94
CA HIS A 58 2.75 -11.13 0.39
C HIS A 58 2.20 -9.73 0.57
N CYS A 59 2.36 -9.13 1.75
CA CYS A 59 1.97 -7.74 2.01
C CYS A 59 2.72 -6.77 1.09
N LEU A 60 4.03 -6.97 0.90
CA LEU A 60 4.83 -6.14 0.01
C LEU A 60 4.38 -6.26 -1.45
N THR A 61 4.14 -7.49 -1.90
CA THR A 61 3.68 -7.76 -3.27
C THR A 61 2.33 -7.09 -3.48
N GLU A 62 1.39 -7.26 -2.56
CA GLU A 62 0.06 -6.64 -2.63
C GLU A 62 0.15 -5.11 -2.75
N ILE A 63 0.95 -4.43 -1.92
CA ILE A 63 1.19 -2.99 -2.05
C ILE A 63 1.77 -2.65 -3.43
N TYR A 64 2.74 -3.43 -3.93
CA TYR A 64 3.31 -3.20 -5.25
C TYR A 64 2.26 -3.29 -6.37
N TRP A 65 1.40 -4.31 -6.35
CA TRP A 65 0.30 -4.44 -7.32
C TRP A 65 -0.66 -3.24 -7.25
N MET A 66 -1.02 -2.80 -6.05
CA MET A 66 -1.87 -1.62 -5.89
C MET A 66 -1.21 -0.37 -6.45
N LEU A 67 0.09 -0.17 -6.21
CA LEU A 67 0.83 0.96 -6.74
C LEU A 67 0.95 0.90 -8.26
N GLU A 68 1.19 -0.27 -8.83
CA GLU A 68 1.24 -0.47 -10.29
C GLU A 68 -0.14 -0.21 -10.94
N GLU A 69 -1.23 -0.69 -10.33
CA GLU A 69 -2.58 -0.34 -10.76
C GLU A 69 -2.83 1.16 -10.60
N GLY A 70 -2.32 1.75 -9.53
CA GLY A 70 -2.34 3.17 -9.18
C GLY A 70 -1.51 4.11 -10.06
N GLY A 71 -0.66 3.59 -10.95
CA GLY A 71 0.35 4.38 -11.67
C GLY A 71 1.36 5.08 -10.75
N CYS A 72 1.62 4.51 -9.58
CA CYS A 72 2.46 5.02 -8.50
C CYS A 72 3.65 4.07 -8.19
N GLU A 73 4.01 3.17 -9.10
CA GLU A 73 5.04 2.15 -8.93
C GLU A 73 6.44 2.71 -8.63
N ASP A 74 6.70 3.97 -9.00
CA ASP A 74 7.97 4.64 -8.76
C ASP A 74 8.23 4.93 -7.26
N ILE A 75 7.20 4.95 -6.42
CA ILE A 75 7.32 5.25 -4.97
C ILE A 75 8.15 4.21 -4.21
N LEU A 76 8.16 2.95 -4.68
CA LEU A 76 8.95 1.88 -4.04
C LEU A 76 10.40 1.80 -4.56
N ARG A 77 10.78 2.62 -5.54
CA ARG A 77 12.11 2.55 -6.19
C ARG A 77 13.14 3.51 -5.59
N GLU A 78 12.73 4.43 -4.73
CA GLU A 78 13.61 5.36 -3.98
C GLU A 78 13.94 4.84 -2.58
#